data_AF-A0A821IQT9-F1
#
_entry.id   AF-A0A821IQT9-F1
#
_cell.length_a   1.000
_cell.length_b   1.000
_cell.length_c   1.000
_cell.angle_alpha   90.00
_cell.angle_beta   90.00
_cell.angle_gamma   90.00
#
_symmetry.space_group_name_H-M   'P 1'
#
loop_
_entity.id
_entity.type
_entity.pdbx_description
1 polymer ?
#
loop_
_entity_poly.entity_id
_entity_poly.type
_entity_poly.pdbx_seq_one_letter_code
_entity_poly.pdbx_strand_id
1 'polypeptide(L)'
;SSKTCYIPARDIQSITQANLNKYKNKKWSTFNQFQKSFDIWCMEMNDSTWKKSKCNCPIFFKNYICKHVVGMAIRLKYCKPPPAAKTVPIGEKRKRGRPAKAKPALLVQ
;
A
#
# COMPACT_ATOMS: atom_id res chain seq x y z
N SER A 1 -16.54 10.27 2.68
CA SER A 1 -15.59 11.35 3.04
C SER A 1 -14.17 10.86 2.84
N SER A 2 -13.26 11.67 2.29
CA SER A 2 -11.85 11.25 2.12
C SER A 2 -11.18 11.07 3.49
N LYS A 3 -10.44 9.97 3.68
CA LYS A 3 -9.70 9.68 4.91
C LYS A 3 -8.20 9.73 4.64
N THR A 4 -7.48 10.58 5.37
CA THR A 4 -6.02 10.61 5.30
C THR A 4 -5.42 9.59 6.27
N CYS A 5 -4.49 8.77 5.79
CA CYS A 5 -3.80 7.76 6.58
C CYS A 5 -2.29 7.95 6.46
N TYR A 6 -1.58 7.73 7.57
CA TYR A 6 -0.12 7.84 7.64
C TYR A 6 0.48 6.50 8.06
N ILE A 7 1.49 6.04 7.35
CA ILE A 7 2.23 4.81 7.65
C ILE A 7 3.73 5.15 7.71
N PRO A 8 4.48 4.69 8.72
CA PRO A 8 5.91 4.94 8.76
C PRO A 8 6.58 4.28 7.54
N ALA A 9 7.52 4.97 6.92
CA ALA A 9 8.42 4.32 5.98
C ALA A 9 9.58 3.70 6.77
N ARG A 10 10.11 2.57 6.28
CA ARG A 10 11.23 1.82 6.88
C ARG A 10 10.86 1.15 8.23
N ASP A 11 11.86 0.84 9.05
CA ASP A 11 11.73 0.08 10.31
C ASP A 11 11.24 0.91 11.51
N ILE A 12 10.73 2.12 11.27
CA ILE A 12 10.17 2.94 12.34
C ILE A 12 8.84 2.31 12.77
N GLN A 13 8.75 1.88 14.03
CA GLN A 13 7.57 1.15 14.53
C GLN A 13 6.31 2.02 14.62
N SER A 14 6.46 3.34 14.86
CA SER A 14 5.32 4.23 15.06
C SER A 14 5.59 5.67 14.62
N ILE A 15 4.53 6.37 14.19
CA ILE A 15 4.59 7.80 13.87
C ILE A 15 4.01 8.58 15.06
N THR A 16 4.80 9.50 15.61
CA THR A 16 4.34 10.44 16.65
C THR A 16 3.65 11.66 16.04
N GLN A 17 2.84 12.36 16.83
CA GLN A 17 2.19 13.60 16.40
C GLN A 17 3.22 14.69 16.01
N ALA A 18 4.36 14.75 16.71
CA ALA A 18 5.45 15.66 16.38
C ALA A 18 6.04 15.37 14.99
N ASN A 19 6.20 14.08 14.63
CA ASN A 19 6.64 13.68 13.30
C ASN A 19 5.65 14.11 12.21
N LEU A 20 4.34 13.97 12.46
CA LEU A 20 3.30 14.42 11.54
C LEU A 20 3.29 15.93 11.37
N ASN A 21 3.39 16.69 12.45
CA ASN A 21 3.43 18.16 12.40
C ASN A 21 4.66 18.64 11.60
N LYS A 22 5.82 18.01 11.85
CA LYS A 22 7.04 18.29 11.10
C LYS A 22 6.87 17.95 9.62
N TYR A 23 6.23 16.84 9.28
CA TYR A 23 5.95 16.46 7.89
C TYR A 23 5.03 17.46 7.18
N LYS A 24 3.89 17.82 7.81
CA LYS A 24 2.87 18.71 7.23
C LYS A 24 3.41 20.12 6.95
N ASN A 25 4.26 20.63 7.83
CA ASN A 25 4.77 22.00 7.74
C ASN A 25 6.04 22.12 6.89
N LYS A 26 6.56 21.00 6.36
CA LYS A 26 7.83 20.99 5.65
C LYS A 26 7.67 21.45 4.21
N LYS A 27 8.26 22.59 3.88
CA LYS A 27 8.55 22.98 2.50
C LYS A 27 9.91 22.42 2.08
N TRP A 28 10.06 22.09 0.81
CA TRP A 28 11.31 21.57 0.28
C TRP A 28 11.91 22.60 -0.69
N SER A 29 13.11 23.08 -0.40
CA SER A 29 13.91 23.92 -1.29
C SER A 29 15.13 23.19 -1.84
N THR A 30 15.42 21.97 -1.34
CA THR A 30 16.55 21.14 -1.78
C THR A 30 16.12 19.69 -1.97
N PHE A 31 16.84 18.96 -2.83
CA PHE A 31 16.59 17.54 -3.06
C PHE A 31 16.69 16.70 -1.78
N ASN A 32 17.68 16.97 -0.92
CA ASN A 32 17.83 16.26 0.37
C ASN A 32 16.62 16.45 1.29
N GLN A 33 15.99 17.62 1.28
CA GLN A 33 14.77 17.86 2.04
C GLN A 33 13.57 17.10 1.48
N PHE A 34 13.46 17.03 0.15
CA PHE A 34 12.46 16.24 -0.58
C PHE A 34 12.65 14.74 -0.33
N GLN A 35 13.87 14.21 -0.37
CA GLN A 35 14.15 12.79 -0.11
C GLN A 35 13.67 12.36 1.27
N LYS A 36 13.85 13.20 2.29
CA LYS A 36 13.34 12.99 3.66
C LYS A 36 11.80 13.03 3.75
N SER A 37 11.08 13.46 2.72
CA SER A 37 9.61 13.38 2.70
C SER A 37 9.10 11.94 2.59
N PHE A 38 9.93 11.03 2.07
CA PHE A 38 9.63 9.61 1.92
C PHE A 38 9.82 8.80 3.22
N ASP A 39 10.05 9.46 4.35
CA ASP A 39 10.12 8.81 5.67
C ASP A 39 8.72 8.51 6.25
N ILE A 40 7.67 9.13 5.69
CA ILE A 40 6.26 8.85 6.03
C ILE A 40 5.46 8.66 4.75
N TRP A 41 4.76 7.53 4.64
CA TRP A 41 3.77 7.31 3.60
C TRP A 41 2.46 7.98 3.98
N CYS A 42 2.04 8.96 3.19
CA CYS A 42 0.75 9.63 3.29
C CYS A 42 -0.18 9.08 2.19
N MET A 43 -1.39 8.70 2.57
CA MET A 43 -2.43 8.27 1.64
C MET A 43 -3.72 9.02 1.87
N GLU A 44 -4.38 9.38 0.78
CA GLU A 44 -5.73 9.94 0.78
C GLU A 44 -6.68 8.87 0.24
N MET A 45 -7.38 8.20 1.15
CA MET A 45 -8.28 7.10 0.84
C MET A 45 -9.67 7.62 0.52
N ASN A 46 -10.18 7.23 -0.66
CA ASN A 46 -11.57 7.43 -1.03
C ASN A 46 -12.39 6.18 -0.68
N ASP A 47 -13.61 6.35 -0.18
CA ASP A 47 -14.46 5.25 0.29
C ASP A 47 -14.87 4.31 -0.87
N SER A 48 -15.92 4.67 -1.62
CA SER A 48 -16.46 3.86 -2.72
C SER A 48 -15.55 3.81 -3.95
N THR A 49 -14.66 4.79 -4.10
CA THR A 49 -13.73 4.92 -5.22
C THR A 49 -12.28 4.76 -4.78
N TRP A 50 -12.00 3.82 -3.88
CA TRP A 50 -10.66 3.61 -3.32
C TRP A 50 -9.55 3.44 -4.37
N LYS A 51 -9.85 3.01 -5.59
CA LYS A 51 -8.88 2.95 -6.71
C LYS A 51 -8.37 4.33 -7.13
N LYS A 52 -9.13 5.40 -6.87
CA LYS A 52 -8.75 6.81 -7.10
C LYS A 52 -8.02 7.42 -5.90
N SER A 53 -7.68 6.62 -4.88
CA SER A 53 -6.90 7.08 -3.72
C SER A 53 -5.49 7.47 -4.15
N LYS A 54 -4.86 8.37 -3.40
CA LYS A 54 -3.50 8.85 -3.67
C LYS A 54 -2.52 8.33 -2.63
N CYS A 55 -1.26 8.15 -3.02
CA CYS A 55 -0.17 7.84 -2.10
C CYS A 55 1.11 8.56 -2.54
N ASN A 56 1.92 9.03 -1.59
CA ASN A 56 3.21 9.68 -1.88
C ASN A 56 4.38 8.70 -2.07
N CYS A 57 4.15 7.38 -2.15
CA CYS A 57 5.24 6.41 -2.30
C CYS A 57 5.74 6.31 -3.75
N PRO A 58 7.02 6.00 -4.00
CA PRO A 58 7.59 5.91 -5.35
C PRO A 58 6.84 4.94 -6.28
N ILE A 59 6.38 3.80 -5.74
CA ILE A 59 5.61 2.81 -6.51
C ILE A 59 4.30 3.42 -7.02
N PHE A 60 3.63 4.24 -6.20
CA PHE A 60 2.41 4.91 -6.61
C PHE A 60 2.69 5.95 -7.69
N PHE A 61 3.74 6.75 -7.56
CA PHE A 61 4.09 7.72 -8.61
C PHE A 61 4.40 7.06 -9.95
N LYS A 62 4.96 5.85 -9.95
CA LYS A 62 5.24 5.11 -11.18
C LYS A 62 3.98 4.46 -11.78
N ASN A 63 3.15 3.82 -10.95
CA ASN A 63 2.12 2.91 -11.42
C ASN A 63 0.68 3.41 -11.17
N TYR A 64 0.51 4.54 -10.48
CA TYR A 64 -0.77 5.04 -9.95
C TYR A 64 -1.51 4.06 -9.04
N ILE A 65 -0.83 3.02 -8.55
CA ILE A 65 -1.33 2.03 -7.60
C ILE A 65 -0.16 1.47 -6.78
N CYS A 66 -0.36 1.23 -5.49
CA CYS A 66 0.68 0.69 -4.62
C CYS A 66 0.09 -0.24 -3.55
N LYS A 67 0.97 -1.04 -2.93
CA LYS A 67 0.60 -1.95 -1.84
C LYS A 67 -0.03 -1.25 -0.64
N HIS A 68 0.34 0.01 -0.38
CA HIS A 68 -0.21 0.77 0.75
C HIS A 68 -1.68 1.10 0.52
N VAL A 69 -2.04 1.61 -0.66
CA VAL A 69 -3.45 1.89 -1.03
C VAL A 69 -4.28 0.60 -1.00
N VAL A 70 -3.78 -0.47 -1.61
CA VAL A 70 -4.49 -1.76 -1.63
C VAL A 70 -4.66 -2.34 -0.23
N GLY A 71 -3.60 -2.33 0.58
CA GLY A 71 -3.63 -2.83 1.96
C GLY A 71 -4.61 -2.03 2.83
N MET A 72 -4.61 -0.70 2.72
CA MET A 72 -5.55 0.16 3.44
C MET A 72 -6.99 -0.03 2.96
N ALA A 73 -7.23 -0.20 1.65
CA ALA A 73 -8.55 -0.51 1.13
C ALA A 73 -9.11 -1.82 1.70
N ILE A 74 -8.26 -2.85 1.84
CA ILE A 74 -8.64 -4.12 2.48
C ILE A 74 -8.94 -3.90 3.97
N ARG A 75 -8.05 -3.20 4.70
CA ARG A 75 -8.21 -2.92 6.14
C ARG A 75 -9.48 -2.13 6.45
N LEU A 76 -9.80 -1.15 5.60
CA LEU A 76 -11.00 -0.32 5.69
C LEU A 76 -12.26 -0.99 5.11
N LYS A 77 -12.15 -2.22 4.61
CA LYS A 77 -13.23 -3.00 3.98
C LYS A 77 -13.82 -2.36 2.72
N TYR A 78 -13.07 -1.48 2.02
CA TYR A 78 -13.47 -0.88 0.75
C TYR A 78 -13.32 -1.85 -0.43
N CYS A 79 -12.50 -2.89 -0.26
CA CYS A 79 -12.43 -3.99 -1.20
C CYS A 79 -12.29 -5.34 -0.48
N LYS A 80 -12.73 -6.41 -1.14
CA LYS A 80 -12.51 -7.78 -0.68
C LYS A 80 -11.32 -8.36 -1.44
N PRO A 81 -10.28 -8.85 -0.73
CA PRO A 81 -9.19 -9.56 -1.40
C PRO A 81 -9.74 -10.83 -2.06
N PRO A 82 -9.20 -11.22 -3.23
CA PRO A 82 -9.66 -12.42 -3.92
C PRO A 82 -9.48 -13.67 -3.04
N PRO A 83 -10.39 -14.66 -3.08
CA PRO A 83 -10.29 -15.87 -2.26
C PRO A 83 -8.96 -16.60 -2.42
N ALA A 84 -8.39 -16.57 -3.64
CA ALA A 84 -7.08 -17.15 -3.93
C ALA A 84 -5.95 -16.59 -3.07
N ALA A 85 -6.03 -15.31 -2.67
CA ALA A 85 -5.03 -14.66 -1.81
C ALA A 85 -5.10 -15.12 -0.34
N LYS A 86 -6.21 -15.76 0.08
CA LYS A 86 -6.40 -16.26 1.45
C LYS A 86 -5.99 -17.73 1.62
N THR A 87 -5.52 -18.37 0.56
CA THR A 87 -5.23 -19.81 0.57
C THR A 87 -3.95 -20.19 1.31
N VAL A 88 -3.08 -19.21 1.59
CA VAL A 88 -1.83 -19.39 2.33
C VAL A 88 -1.97 -18.68 3.68
N PRO A 89 -1.77 -19.38 4.82
CA PRO A 89 -1.73 -18.76 6.13
C PRO A 89 -0.65 -17.68 6.22
N ILE A 90 -0.88 -16.66 7.05
CA ILE A 90 0.12 -15.61 7.27
C ILE A 90 1.37 -16.23 7.92
N GLY A 91 2.57 -15.87 7.45
CA GLY A 91 3.82 -16.42 7.97
C GLY A 91 4.24 -17.76 7.37
N GLU A 92 3.38 -18.41 6.58
CA GLU A 92 3.73 -19.65 5.89
C GLU A 92 4.19 -19.40 4.45
N LYS A 93 5.23 -20.11 4.03
CA LYS A 93 5.57 -20.22 2.61
C LYS A 93 4.69 -21.28 1.97
N ARG A 94 4.08 -20.94 0.83
CA ARG A 94 3.44 -21.92 -0.06
C ARG A 94 4.41 -23.07 -0.36
N LYS A 95 3.91 -24.31 -0.38
CA LYS A 95 4.68 -25.48 -0.79
C LYS A 95 5.28 -25.27 -2.18
N ARG A 96 6.46 -25.85 -2.42
CA ARG A 96 7.16 -25.77 -3.72
C ARG A 96 6.28 -26.38 -4.81
N GLY A 97 6.24 -25.73 -5.98
CA GLY A 97 5.46 -26.17 -7.13
C GLY A 97 4.28 -25.25 -7.48
N ARG A 98 3.59 -25.58 -8.57
CA ARG A 98 2.43 -24.84 -9.08
C ARG A 98 1.21 -25.12 -8.20
N PRO A 99 0.40 -24.11 -7.81
CA PRO A 99 -0.85 -24.35 -7.12
C PRO A 99 -1.81 -25.18 -7.98
N ALA A 100 -2.36 -26.26 -7.42
CA ALA A 100 -3.22 -27.20 -8.14
C ALA A 100 -4.50 -26.56 -8.73
N LYS A 101 -4.99 -25.46 -8.14
CA LYS A 101 -6.18 -24.72 -8.60
C LYS A 101 -5.93 -23.81 -9.82
N ALA A 102 -4.70 -23.71 -10.32
CA ALA A 102 -4.43 -22.93 -11.52
C ALA A 102 -4.84 -23.73 -12.77
N LYS A 103 -5.79 -23.19 -13.57
CA LYS A 103 -6.25 -23.84 -14.81
C LYS A 103 -5.08 -24.25 -15.72
N PRO A 104 -5.11 -25.43 -16.36
CA PRO A 104 -4.08 -25.82 -17.33
C PRO A 104 -3.95 -24.73 -18.40
N ALA A 105 -2.70 -24.41 -18.77
CA ALA A 105 -2.41 -23.35 -19.74
C ALA A 105 -2.72 -23.79 -21.18
N LEU A 106 -2.81 -25.09 -21.41
CA LEU A 106 -3.10 -25.70 -22.70
C LEU A 106 -4.46 -26.41 -22.60
N LEU A 107 -5.43 -25.93 -23.37
CA LEU A 107 -6.60 -26.72 -23.74
C LEU A 107 -6.18 -27.46 -25.01
N VAL A 108 -5.84 -28.74 -24.90
CA VAL A 108 -5.66 -29.58 -26.10
C VAL A 108 -7.06 -29.79 -26.67
N GLN A 109 -7.29 -29.30 -27.89
CA GLN A 109 -8.50 -29.59 -28.67
C GLN A 109 -8.40 -31.01 -29.24
#